data_AF-D0J8K0-F1
#
_entry.id   AF-D0J8K0-F1
#
_cell.length_a   1.000
_cell.length_b   1.000
_cell.length_c   1.000
_cell.angle_alpha   90.00
_cell.angle_beta   90.00
_cell.angle_gamma   90.00
#
_symmetry.space_group_name_H-M   'P 1'
#
loop_
_entity.id
_entity.type
_entity.pdbx_description
1 polymer ?
#
loop_
_entity_poly.entity_id
_entity_poly.type
_entity_poly.pdbx_seq_one_letter_code
_entity_poly.pdbx_strand_id
1 'polypeptide(L)'
;MHKKNNQYSYVLETNIEKSIYINFLGRKLIPTGLYVDFYKLKRKNFFIKRKLIRTVTIFFIHFSEKKKISVKDESIYKEIQIVIINLSLKPILIKPYQKIAIMEIYQENEIKWKKCSILNQSIRGENSFGSTGI
;
A
#
# COMPACT_ATOMS: atom_id res chain seq x y z
N MET A 1 1.30 -4.91 28.87
CA MET A 1 2.34 -4.11 28.18
C MET A 1 1.99 -4.03 26.69
N HIS A 2 1.34 -2.97 26.24
CA HIS A 2 1.13 -2.74 24.81
C HIS A 2 2.48 -2.44 24.18
N LYS A 3 3.04 -3.39 23.41
CA LYS A 3 4.17 -3.12 22.52
C LYS A 3 3.75 -1.95 21.63
N LYS A 4 4.50 -0.84 21.67
CA LYS A 4 4.38 0.23 20.67
C LYS A 4 4.53 -0.45 19.32
N ASN A 5 3.43 -0.57 18.58
CA ASN A 5 3.50 -1.03 17.20
C ASN A 5 4.35 0.00 16.46
N ASN A 6 5.52 -0.43 15.96
CA ASN A 6 6.40 0.40 15.14
C ASN A 6 5.72 0.67 13.79
N GLN A 7 4.72 1.56 13.81
CA GLN A 7 3.99 2.03 12.65
C GLN A 7 4.76 3.21 12.06
N TYR A 8 5.32 3.01 10.87
CA TYR A 8 5.99 4.07 10.14
C TYR A 8 5.04 4.60 9.07
N SER A 9 4.85 5.92 9.04
CA SER A 9 4.07 6.63 8.01
C SER A 9 5.00 7.38 7.07
N TYR A 10 4.81 7.21 5.77
CA TYR A 10 5.58 7.90 4.73
C TYR A 10 4.66 8.57 3.73
N VAL A 11 4.97 9.82 3.36
CA VAL A 11 4.30 10.50 2.25
C VAL A 11 4.95 10.05 0.95
N LEU A 12 4.14 9.58 0.01
CA LEU A 12 4.57 9.19 -1.32
C LEU A 12 4.38 10.35 -2.29
N GLU A 13 5.44 10.66 -3.02
CA GLU A 13 5.49 11.68 -4.06
C GLU A 13 5.76 11.03 -5.41
N THR A 14 5.33 11.66 -6.50
CA THR A 14 5.63 11.18 -7.85
C THR A 14 7.05 11.55 -8.27
N ASN A 15 7.80 10.60 -8.81
CA ASN A 15 9.13 10.83 -9.39
C ASN A 15 9.06 10.79 -10.92
N ILE A 16 8.36 11.76 -11.52
CA ILE A 16 8.18 11.88 -12.97
C ILE A 16 8.63 13.27 -13.43
N GLU A 17 9.22 13.37 -14.62
CA GLU A 17 9.71 14.65 -15.17
C GLU A 17 8.61 15.50 -15.81
N LYS A 18 7.60 14.83 -16.39
CA LYS A 18 6.50 15.47 -17.12
C LYS A 18 5.17 15.03 -16.55
N SER A 19 4.18 15.91 -16.64
CA SER A 19 2.83 15.58 -16.19
C SER A 19 2.20 14.47 -17.04
N ILE A 20 1.43 13.60 -16.42
CA ILE A 20 0.79 12.45 -17.09
C ILE A 20 -0.73 12.55 -16.89
N TYR A 21 -1.48 12.37 -17.98
CA TYR A 21 -2.92 12.20 -17.92
C TYR A 21 -3.30 10.72 -17.79
N ILE A 22 -4.29 10.44 -16.95
CA ILE A 22 -4.91 9.12 -16.83
C ILE A 22 -6.41 9.28 -17.13
N ASN A 23 -6.83 8.78 -18.29
CA ASN A 23 -8.22 8.79 -18.73
C ASN A 23 -9.07 7.80 -17.92
N PHE A 24 -10.40 7.84 -18.08
CA PHE A 24 -11.31 6.90 -17.44
C PHE A 24 -10.91 5.43 -17.73
N LEU A 25 -10.88 4.60 -16.69
CA LEU A 25 -10.38 3.22 -16.67
C LEU A 25 -8.91 3.05 -17.08
N GLY A 26 -8.22 4.15 -17.37
CA GLY A 26 -6.78 4.17 -17.62
C GLY A 26 -6.01 3.81 -16.36
N ARG A 27 -4.87 3.16 -16.56
CA ARG A 27 -3.92 2.80 -15.51
C ARG A 27 -2.51 3.23 -15.86
N LYS A 28 -1.80 3.78 -14.88
CA LYS A 28 -0.38 4.14 -15.00
C LYS A 28 0.36 3.67 -13.77
N LEU A 29 1.57 3.15 -14.00
CA LEU A 29 2.53 2.85 -12.95
C LEU A 29 3.35 4.12 -12.70
N ILE A 30 3.20 4.70 -11.52
CA ILE A 30 3.82 5.98 -11.15
C ILE A 30 5.00 5.69 -10.22
N PRO A 31 6.24 5.96 -10.65
CA PRO A 31 7.42 5.82 -9.79
C PRO A 31 7.36 6.83 -8.63
N THR A 32 7.88 6.44 -7.46
CA THR A 32 7.98 7.37 -6.32
C THR A 32 9.41 7.78 -6.01
N GLY A 33 10.41 7.16 -6.65
CA GLY A 33 11.83 7.38 -6.35
C GLY A 33 12.27 6.82 -4.99
N LEU A 34 11.38 6.18 -4.24
CA LEU A 34 11.70 5.60 -2.93
C LEU A 34 12.14 4.16 -3.13
N TYR A 35 13.35 3.84 -2.67
CA TYR A 35 13.90 2.50 -2.72
C TYR A 35 13.90 1.87 -1.34
N VAL A 36 13.57 0.59 -1.29
CA VAL A 36 13.57 -0.18 -0.05
C VAL A 36 14.37 -1.47 -0.21
N ASP A 37 15.12 -1.83 0.83
CA ASP A 37 15.77 -3.14 0.93
C ASP A 37 14.69 -4.21 1.11
N PHE A 38 14.42 -4.97 0.06
CA PHE A 38 13.29 -5.89 0.04
C PHE A 38 13.49 -7.08 0.99
N TYR A 39 14.73 -7.54 1.18
CA TYR A 39 15.01 -8.67 2.07
C TYR A 39 14.75 -8.32 3.53
N LYS A 40 15.16 -7.12 3.97
CA LYS A 40 14.89 -6.64 5.34
C LYS A 40 13.41 -6.42 5.62
N LEU A 41 12.59 -6.28 4.58
CA LEU A 41 11.17 -5.95 4.70
C LEU A 41 10.24 -7.12 4.33
N LYS A 42 10.78 -8.33 4.15
CA LYS A 42 10.02 -9.53 3.74
C LYS A 42 8.82 -9.87 4.63
N ARG A 43 8.88 -9.50 5.92
CA ARG A 43 7.80 -9.69 6.92
C ARG A 43 7.08 -8.39 7.28
N LYS A 44 7.07 -7.41 6.37
CA LYS A 44 6.34 -6.17 6.56
C LYS A 44 5.26 -6.02 5.51
N ASN A 45 4.11 -5.55 5.95
CA ASN A 45 2.99 -5.22 5.09
C ASN A 45 2.97 -3.72 4.82
N PHE A 46 2.68 -3.35 3.58
CA PHE A 46 2.61 -1.98 3.12
C PHE A 46 1.18 -1.67 2.69
N PHE A 47 0.62 -0.58 3.19
CA PHE A 47 -0.73 -0.17 2.85
C PHE A 47 -0.80 1.32 2.56
N ILE A 48 -1.69 1.71 1.65
CA ILE A 48 -2.04 3.11 1.44
C ILE A 48 -3.06 3.49 2.50
N LYS A 49 -2.60 4.21 3.55
CA LYS A 49 -3.47 4.76 4.59
C LYS A 49 -4.44 5.78 4.03
N ARG A 50 -3.92 6.69 3.20
CA ARG A 50 -4.70 7.82 2.68
C ARG A 50 -4.24 8.19 1.29
N LYS A 51 -5.19 8.32 0.36
CA LYS A 51 -4.95 8.95 -0.94
C LYS A 51 -5.01 10.47 -0.77
N LEU A 52 -4.05 11.19 -1.35
CA LEU A 52 -3.99 12.66 -1.29
C LEU A 52 -4.57 13.30 -2.57
N ILE A 53 -4.86 12.50 -3.59
CA ILE A 53 -5.57 12.91 -4.79
C ILE A 53 -7.08 12.85 -4.52
N ARG A 54 -7.82 13.92 -4.84
CA ARG A 54 -9.27 14.06 -4.56
C ARG A 54 -10.20 13.27 -5.50
N THR A 55 -9.66 12.48 -6.41
CA THR A 55 -10.43 11.82 -7.48
C THR A 55 -10.70 10.34 -7.16
N VAL A 56 -11.80 9.80 -7.70
CA VAL A 56 -12.14 8.38 -7.57
C VAL A 56 -11.08 7.54 -8.29
N THR A 57 -10.20 6.94 -7.51
CA THR A 57 -9.03 6.22 -8.00
C THR A 57 -8.79 4.96 -7.17
N ILE A 58 -8.19 3.95 -7.78
CA ILE A 58 -7.65 2.79 -7.07
C ILE A 58 -6.12 2.89 -7.08
N PHE A 59 -5.51 2.61 -5.94
CA PHE A 59 -4.06 2.64 -5.74
C PHE A 59 -3.62 1.22 -5.37
N PHE A 60 -2.63 0.70 -6.09
CA PHE A 60 -1.90 -0.50 -5.68
C PHE A 60 -0.43 -0.17 -5.49
N ILE A 61 0.15 -0.70 -4.42
CA ILE A 61 1.59 -0.64 -4.20
C ILE A 61 2.21 -1.74 -5.06
N HIS A 62 3.17 -1.34 -5.89
CA HIS A 62 3.98 -2.23 -6.72
C HIS A 62 5.45 -2.02 -6.35
N PHE A 63 6.22 -3.11 -6.34
CA PHE A 63 7.67 -3.06 -6.15
C PHE A 63 8.34 -3.39 -7.47
N SER A 64 9.19 -2.50 -7.96
CA SER A 64 9.83 -2.66 -9.26
C SER A 64 10.69 -3.93 -9.33
N GLU A 65 10.81 -4.49 -10.54
CA GLU A 65 11.43 -5.80 -10.73
C GLU A 65 12.95 -5.82 -10.49
N LYS A 66 13.69 -4.68 -10.58
CA LYS A 66 15.11 -4.49 -10.10
C LYS A 66 15.78 -3.19 -10.59
N LYS A 67 16.63 -2.54 -9.75
CA LYS A 67 17.85 -1.79 -10.20
C LYS A 67 18.83 -1.36 -9.08
N LYS A 68 19.50 -2.31 -8.42
CA LYS A 68 20.90 -2.21 -7.92
C LYS A 68 21.22 -3.50 -7.15
N ILE A 69 22.11 -4.32 -7.71
CA ILE A 69 22.76 -5.39 -6.96
C ILE A 69 24.08 -4.78 -6.48
N SER A 70 24.18 -4.46 -5.19
CA SER A 70 25.49 -4.19 -4.60
C SER A 70 26.21 -5.53 -4.50
N VAL A 71 27.22 -5.74 -5.33
CA VAL A 71 27.98 -7.01 -5.45
C VAL A 71 28.65 -7.45 -4.13
N LYS A 72 28.65 -6.60 -3.09
CA LYS A 72 29.20 -6.89 -1.77
C LYS A 72 28.20 -7.42 -0.74
N ASP A 73 26.91 -7.13 -0.87
CA ASP A 73 25.87 -7.51 0.10
C ASP A 73 24.60 -7.81 -0.68
N GLU A 74 24.07 -9.04 -0.57
CA GLU A 74 22.92 -9.62 -1.30
C GLU A 74 21.59 -8.83 -1.20
N SER A 75 21.60 -7.64 -0.61
CA SER A 75 20.47 -6.71 -0.54
C SER A 75 19.99 -6.27 -1.93
N ILE A 76 18.74 -6.62 -2.26
CA ILE A 76 18.04 -6.15 -3.47
C ILE A 76 17.17 -4.97 -3.08
N TYR A 77 17.54 -3.78 -3.56
CA TYR A 77 16.70 -2.59 -3.44
C TYR A 77 15.65 -2.59 -4.55
N LYS A 78 14.39 -2.43 -4.16
CA LYS A 78 13.26 -2.26 -5.08
C LYS A 78 12.65 -0.89 -4.91
N GLU A 79 12.29 -0.26 -6.02
CA GLU A 79 11.56 0.99 -5.97
C GLU A 79 10.09 0.71 -5.61
N ILE A 80 9.53 1.53 -4.73
CA ILE A 80 8.08 1.60 -4.51
C ILE A 80 7.49 2.39 -5.66
N GLN A 81 6.51 1.80 -6.33
CA GLN A 81 5.76 2.40 -7.41
C GLN A 81 4.28 2.25 -7.11
N ILE A 82 3.47 3.20 -7.57
CA ILE A 82 2.03 3.19 -7.34
C ILE A 82 1.31 3.00 -8.66
N VAL A 83 0.56 1.92 -8.78
CA VAL A 83 -0.41 1.77 -9.87
C VAL A 83 -1.62 2.64 -9.52
N ILE A 84 -1.87 3.67 -10.33
CA ILE A 84 -3.05 4.51 -10.22
C ILE A 84 -4.02 4.13 -11.34
N ILE A 85 -5.23 3.73 -10.96
CA ILE A 85 -6.34 3.48 -11.88
C ILE A 85 -7.36 4.60 -11.69
N ASN A 86 -7.74 5.26 -12.78
CA ASN A 86 -8.76 6.30 -12.73
C ASN A 86 -10.16 5.69 -12.93
N LEU A 87 -11.06 5.87 -11.95
CA LEU A 87 -12.47 5.49 -12.06
C LEU A 87 -13.38 6.70 -12.27
N SER A 88 -12.83 7.91 -12.30
CA SER A 88 -13.57 9.12 -12.66
C SER A 88 -13.72 9.21 -14.17
N LEU A 89 -14.90 9.61 -14.63
CA LEU A 89 -15.16 9.93 -16.05
C LEU A 89 -14.30 11.09 -16.55
N LYS A 90 -13.82 11.95 -15.65
CA LYS A 90 -12.90 13.04 -15.98
C LYS A 90 -11.44 12.55 -15.96
N PRO A 91 -10.59 12.94 -16.93
CA PRO A 91 -9.18 12.62 -16.89
C PRO A 91 -8.52 13.27 -15.68
N ILE A 92 -7.56 12.57 -15.09
CA ILE A 92 -6.79 13.08 -13.96
C ILE A 92 -5.39 13.43 -14.41
N LEU A 93 -4.89 14.58 -13.94
CA LEU A 93 -3.53 15.04 -14.19
C LEU A 93 -2.65 14.71 -12.98
N ILE A 94 -1.60 13.93 -13.20
CA ILE A 94 -0.54 13.67 -12.24
C ILE A 94 0.63 14.58 -12.58
N LYS A 95 1.02 15.47 -11.66
CA LYS A 95 2.13 16.41 -11.85
C LYS A 95 3.44 15.84 -11.31
N PRO A 96 4.60 16.30 -11.82
CA PRO A 96 5.91 16.06 -11.20
C PRO A 96 5.92 16.38 -9.70
N TYR A 97 6.61 15.54 -8.91
CA TYR A 97 6.82 15.73 -7.46
C TYR A 97 5.55 15.99 -6.63
N GLN A 98 4.39 15.55 -7.14
CA GLN A 98 3.12 15.70 -6.44
C GLN A 98 3.00 14.65 -5.33
N LYS A 99 2.57 15.08 -4.14
CA LYS A 99 2.15 14.17 -3.06
C LYS A 99 0.88 13.44 -3.48
N ILE A 100 0.94 12.11 -3.56
CA ILE A 100 -0.17 11.27 -4.07
C ILE A 100 -0.82 10.40 -3.00
N ALA A 101 -0.07 10.00 -1.98
CA ALA A 101 -0.57 9.12 -0.93
C ALA A 101 0.24 9.19 0.36
N ILE A 102 -0.34 8.67 1.44
CA ILE A 102 0.36 8.32 2.67
C ILE A 102 0.35 6.81 2.76
N MET A 103 1.55 6.22 2.85
CA MET A 103 1.77 4.81 3.03
C MET A 103 2.10 4.52 4.50
N GLU A 104 1.60 3.40 5.01
CA GLU A 104 1.95 2.86 6.31
C GLU A 104 2.58 1.48 6.18
N ILE A 105 3.55 1.23 7.05
CA ILE A 105 4.29 -0.03 7.11
C ILE A 105 4.01 -0.67 8.47
N TYR A 106 3.58 -1.92 8.44
CA TYR A 106 3.29 -2.72 9.64
C TYR A 106 4.12 -4.00 9.64
N GLN A 107 4.43 -4.48 10.84
CA GLN A 107 5.00 -5.80 11.00
C GLN A 107 3.91 -6.86 10.76
N GLU A 108 4.24 -7.87 9.97
CA GLU A 108 3.39 -9.04 9.82
C GLU A 108 3.37 -9.85 11.12
N ASN A 109 2.18 -10.26 11.54
CA ASN A 109 1.98 -11.10 12.72
C ASN A 109 1.71 -12.52 12.28
N GLU A 110 2.53 -13.45 12.75
CA GLU A 110 2.32 -14.88 12.54
C GLU A 110 1.20 -15.37 13.44
N ILE A 111 0.13 -15.91 12.85
CA ILE A 111 -1.00 -16.48 13.58
C ILE A 111 -0.83 -18.00 13.64
N LYS A 112 -0.83 -18.55 14.86
CA LYS A 112 -0.90 -20.00 15.07
C LYS A 112 -2.36 -20.39 15.29
N TRP A 113 -2.94 -21.07 14.31
CA TRP A 113 -4.30 -21.61 14.42
C TRP A 113 -4.35 -22.75 15.44
N LYS A 114 -5.32 -22.68 16.36
CA LYS A 114 -5.61 -23.76 17.30
C LYS A 114 -6.95 -24.40 16.92
N LYS A 115 -6.92 -25.69 16.57
CA LYS A 115 -8.13 -26.45 16.26
C LYS A 115 -9.01 -26.53 17.51
N CYS A 116 -10.29 -26.25 17.34
CA CYS A 116 -11.32 -26.38 18.38
C CYS A 116 -12.59 -26.94 17.75
N SER A 117 -13.40 -27.64 18.55
CA SER A 117 -14.71 -28.13 18.13
C SER A 117 -15.79 -27.04 18.21
N ILE A 118 -15.64 -26.11 19.16
CA ILE A 118 -16.60 -25.03 19.45
C ILE A 118 -15.82 -23.73 19.68
N LEU A 119 -16.29 -22.63 19.09
CA LEU A 119 -15.78 -21.29 19.35
C LEU A 119 -16.42 -20.72 20.63
N ASN A 120 -15.71 -19.81 21.29
CA ASN A 120 -16.25 -19.10 22.44
C ASN A 120 -17.48 -18.25 22.04
N GLN A 121 -18.48 -18.20 22.91
CA GLN A 121 -19.65 -17.34 22.71
C GLN A 121 -19.24 -15.86 22.73
N SER A 122 -19.84 -15.07 21.85
CA SER A 122 -19.70 -13.62 21.82
C SER A 122 -21.06 -12.97 21.69
N ILE A 123 -21.21 -11.73 22.14
CA ILE A 123 -22.44 -10.94 21.97
C ILE A 123 -22.83 -10.83 20.49
N ARG A 124 -21.83 -10.82 19.58
CA ARG A 124 -22.06 -10.82 18.13
C ARG A 124 -22.57 -12.17 17.61
N GLY A 125 -22.19 -13.29 18.21
CA GLY A 125 -22.58 -14.63 17.74
C GLY A 125 -22.26 -14.87 16.26
N GLU A 126 -23.19 -15.49 15.55
CA GLU A 126 -23.11 -15.81 14.11
C GLU A 126 -23.55 -14.65 13.20
N ASN A 127 -23.92 -13.53 13.78
CA ASN A 127 -24.44 -12.40 13.04
C ASN A 127 -23.42 -11.86 12.03
N SER A 128 -23.91 -11.44 10.85
CA SER A 128 -23.07 -11.04 9.70
C SER A 128 -23.33 -9.58 9.29
N PHE A 129 -22.99 -9.23 8.05
CA PHE A 129 -23.18 -7.89 7.49
C PHE A 129 -24.62 -7.38 7.70
N GLY A 130 -24.75 -6.16 8.22
CA GLY A 130 -26.04 -5.50 8.47
C GLY A 130 -26.80 -5.95 9.72
N SER A 131 -26.26 -6.89 10.49
CA SER A 131 -26.95 -7.44 11.67
C SER A 131 -27.20 -6.45 12.82
N THR A 132 -26.43 -5.37 12.89
CA THR A 132 -26.62 -4.32 13.90
C THR A 132 -27.63 -3.25 13.46
N GLY A 133 -28.18 -3.34 12.25
CA GLY A 133 -29.01 -2.28 11.67
C GLY A 133 -28.25 -0.97 11.42
N ILE A 134 -29.00 0.05 11.01
CA ILE A 134 -28.60 1.48 11.02
C ILE A 134 -29.29 2.12 12.21
#